data_AF-A0A073CEJ9-F1
#
_entry.id   AF-A0A073CEJ9-F1
#
_cell.length_a   1.000
_cell.length_b   1.000
_cell.length_c   1.000
_cell.angle_alpha   90.00
_cell.angle_beta   90.00
_cell.angle_gamma   90.00
#
_symmetry.space_group_name_H-M   'P 1'
#
loop_
_entity.id
_entity.type
_entity.pdbx_description
1 polymer ?
#
loop_
_entity_poly.entity_id
_entity_poly.type
_entity_poly.pdbx_seq_one_letter_code
_entity_poly.pdbx_strand_id
1 'polypeptide(L)'
;MNEQLLLNKWQKLKLEDQERVLAFIDAIDPEKPEEKLSETTESLYKPQTQLGKNLWEIRQKIIKDPNTKLLDLDDIEAELDEIRSKNK
;
A
#
# COMPACT_ATOMS: atom_id res chain seq x y z
N MET A 1 -22.34 7.84 -8.49
CA MET A 1 -22.55 6.77 -7.47
C MET A 1 -21.41 6.90 -6.48
N ASN A 2 -21.67 6.93 -5.16
CA ASN A 2 -20.62 7.09 -4.13
C ASN A 2 -20.02 5.72 -3.77
N GLU A 3 -18.69 5.59 -3.69
CA GLU A 3 -17.99 4.36 -3.30
C GLU A 3 -18.49 3.82 -1.95
N GLN A 4 -18.77 4.71 -1.00
CA GLN A 4 -19.30 4.35 0.31
C GLN A 4 -20.65 3.61 0.23
N LEU A 5 -21.49 3.99 -0.74
CA LEU A 5 -22.81 3.40 -0.94
C LEU A 5 -22.69 2.00 -1.54
N LEU A 6 -21.73 1.79 -2.45
CA LEU A 6 -21.45 0.48 -3.03
C LEU A 6 -20.95 -0.48 -1.96
N LEU A 7 -19.99 -0.05 -1.13
CA LEU A 7 -19.46 -0.87 -0.03
C LEU A 7 -20.55 -1.25 0.97
N ASN A 8 -21.41 -0.31 1.34
CA ASN A 8 -22.51 -0.60 2.27
C ASN A 8 -23.51 -1.61 1.69
N LYS A 9 -23.78 -1.55 0.38
CA LYS A 9 -24.65 -2.52 -0.30
C LYS A 9 -23.98 -3.89 -0.37
N TRP A 10 -22.70 -3.94 -0.73
CA TRP A 10 -21.91 -5.18 -0.79
C TRP A 10 -21.90 -5.92 0.56
N GLN A 11 -21.64 -5.21 1.66
CA GLN A 11 -21.60 -5.81 3.01
C GLN A 11 -22.94 -6.38 3.49
N LYS A 12 -24.05 -5.94 2.90
CA LYS A 12 -25.41 -6.40 3.25
C LYS A 12 -25.87 -7.59 2.40
N LEU A 13 -25.11 -7.97 1.37
CA LEU A 13 -25.41 -9.14 0.55
C LEU A 13 -25.14 -10.43 1.34
N LYS A 14 -25.84 -11.49 0.96
CA LYS A 14 -25.50 -12.85 1.39
C LYS A 14 -24.25 -13.31 0.66
N LEU A 15 -23.58 -14.30 1.21
CA LEU A 15 -22.34 -14.85 0.65
C LEU A 15 -22.53 -15.30 -0.80
N GLU A 16 -23.64 -15.98 -1.10
CA GLU A 16 -23.95 -16.48 -2.44
C GLU A 16 -24.16 -15.34 -3.46
N ASP A 17 -24.69 -14.20 -3.01
CA ASP A 17 -24.90 -13.04 -3.86
C ASP A 17 -23.61 -12.23 -4.05
N GLN A 18 -22.70 -12.25 -3.07
CA GLN A 18 -21.35 -11.69 -3.21
C GLN A 18 -20.54 -12.46 -4.26
N GLU A 19 -20.57 -13.80 -4.21
CA GLU A 19 -19.89 -14.67 -5.18
C GLU A 19 -20.38 -14.43 -6.61
N ARG A 20 -21.69 -14.24 -6.80
CA ARG A 20 -22.26 -13.91 -8.12
C ARG A 20 -21.77 -12.57 -8.66
N VAL A 21 -21.61 -11.58 -7.79
CA VAL A 21 -21.09 -10.26 -8.19
C VAL A 21 -19.61 -10.35 -8.56
N LEU A 22 -18.80 -11.14 -7.84
CA LEU A 22 -17.40 -11.41 -8.22
C LEU A 22 -17.34 -12.09 -9.59
N ALA A 23 -18.09 -13.18 -9.76
CA ALA A 23 -18.15 -13.89 -11.05
C ALA A 23 -18.62 -12.99 -12.20
N PHE A 24 -19.51 -12.03 -11.93
CA PHE A 24 -19.93 -11.03 -12.92
C PHE A 24 -18.81 -10.04 -13.27
N ILE A 25 -18.06 -9.56 -12.27
CA ILE A 25 -16.91 -8.67 -12.50
C ILE A 25 -15.85 -9.39 -13.36
N ASP A 26 -15.54 -10.64 -13.02
CA ASP A 26 -14.57 -11.47 -13.75
C ASP A 26 -15.01 -11.72 -15.20
N ALA A 27 -16.32 -11.85 -15.43
CA ALA A 27 -16.88 -12.04 -16.76
C ALA A 27 -16.89 -10.77 -17.63
N ILE A 28 -16.87 -9.58 -17.02
CA ILE A 28 -16.87 -8.30 -17.76
C ILE A 28 -15.48 -7.95 -18.29
N ASP A 29 -14.42 -8.30 -17.56
CA ASP A 29 -13.04 -8.01 -17.94
C ASP A 29 -12.18 -9.28 -17.81
N PRO A 30 -12.37 -10.27 -18.72
CA PRO A 30 -11.68 -11.56 -18.66
C PRO A 30 -10.16 -11.45 -18.82
N GLU A 31 -9.66 -10.29 -19.27
CA GLU A 31 -8.22 -9.98 -19.37
C GLU A 31 -7.63 -9.38 -18.07
N LYS A 32 -8.44 -9.11 -17.03
CA LYS A 32 -7.95 -8.72 -15.71
C LYS A 32 -8.48 -9.61 -14.59
N PRO A 33 -8.12 -10.91 -14.54
CA PRO A 33 -8.59 -11.75 -13.45
C PRO A 33 -7.98 -11.32 -12.11
N GLU A 34 -6.67 -11.01 -12.05
CA GLU A 34 -5.98 -10.71 -10.79
C GLU A 34 -4.78 -9.74 -10.93
N GLU A 35 -4.54 -9.17 -12.13
CA GLU A 35 -3.51 -8.15 -12.35
C GLU A 35 -4.00 -6.78 -11.87
N LYS A 36 -3.94 -6.56 -10.54
CA LYS A 36 -3.67 -5.27 -9.85
C LYS A 36 -3.90 -5.30 -8.34
N LEU A 37 -4.05 -6.46 -7.72
CA LEU A 37 -3.96 -6.58 -6.25
C LEU A 37 -2.69 -7.30 -5.77
N SER A 38 -1.94 -7.91 -6.69
CA SER A 38 -0.60 -8.44 -6.45
C SER A 38 0.45 -7.44 -6.96
N GLU A 39 1.35 -7.00 -6.07
CA GLU A 39 2.63 -6.30 -6.32
C GLU A 39 2.68 -4.78 -6.61
N THR A 40 1.57 -4.03 -6.78
CA THR A 40 1.66 -2.56 -7.00
C THR A 40 0.89 -1.70 -5.99
N THR A 41 0.89 -2.06 -4.70
CA THR A 41 0.62 -1.09 -3.62
C THR A 41 1.79 -0.15 -3.36
N GLU A 42 2.87 -0.21 -4.15
CA GLU A 42 3.50 1.03 -4.56
C GLU A 42 2.55 1.71 -5.54
N SER A 43 1.64 2.56 -5.04
CA SER A 43 1.28 3.73 -5.82
C SER A 43 2.61 4.27 -6.33
N LEU A 44 2.87 4.22 -7.65
CA LEU A 44 4.11 4.68 -8.26
C LEU A 44 4.28 6.13 -7.85
N TYR A 45 4.89 6.35 -6.69
CA TYR A 45 4.95 7.66 -6.07
C TYR A 45 5.87 8.46 -6.97
N LYS A 46 5.27 9.37 -7.72
CA LYS A 46 5.97 10.25 -8.64
C LYS A 46 6.07 11.62 -7.97
N PRO A 47 7.21 11.96 -7.37
CA PRO A 47 7.39 13.27 -6.77
C PRO A 47 7.25 14.35 -7.84
N GLN A 48 6.40 15.34 -7.57
CA GLN A 48 6.10 16.42 -8.50
C GLN A 48 7.08 17.60 -8.35
N THR A 49 7.54 17.86 -7.13
CA THR A 49 8.47 18.96 -6.82
C THR A 49 9.92 18.54 -7.05
N GLN A 50 10.80 19.50 -7.33
CA GLN A 50 12.23 19.22 -7.49
C GLN A 50 12.83 18.62 -6.21
N LEU A 51 12.45 19.16 -5.05
CA LEU A 51 12.86 18.62 -3.76
C LEU A 51 12.40 17.17 -3.58
N GLY A 52 11.15 16.87 -3.92
CA GLY A 52 10.61 15.51 -3.83
C GLY A 52 11.37 14.52 -4.73
N LYS A 53 11.76 14.94 -5.94
CA LYS A 53 12.56 14.11 -6.86
C LYS A 53 13.92 13.78 -6.26
N ASN A 54 14.61 14.79 -5.73
CA ASN A 54 15.91 14.60 -5.09
C ASN A 54 15.82 13.64 -3.89
N LEU A 55 14.81 13.83 -3.01
CA LEU A 55 14.59 12.96 -1.85
C LEU A 55 14.24 11.52 -2.26
N TRP A 56 13.45 11.37 -3.32
CA TRP A 56 13.11 10.06 -3.85
C TRP A 56 14.32 9.32 -4.41
N GLU A 57 15.20 10.01 -5.15
CA GLU A 57 16.45 9.43 -5.62
C GLU A 57 17.36 8.97 -4.47
N ILE A 58 17.45 9.76 -3.39
CA ILE A 58 18.21 9.39 -2.20
C ILE A 58 17.61 8.13 -1.56
N ARG A 59 16.28 8.09 -1.35
CA ARG A 59 15.59 6.91 -0.83
C ARG A 59 15.90 5.66 -1.67
N GLN A 60 15.81 5.77 -2.99
CA GLN A 60 16.06 4.65 -3.90
C GLN A 60 17.51 4.16 -3.84
N LYS A 61 18.48 5.07 -3.68
CA LYS A 61 19.89 4.70 -3.49
C LYS A 61 20.10 3.93 -2.19
N ILE A 62 19.50 4.39 -1.10
CA ILE A 62 19.61 3.75 0.22
C ILE A 62 18.98 2.35 0.22
N ILE A 63 17.78 2.20 -0.33
CA ILE A 63 17.08 0.91 -0.39
C ILE A 63 17.87 -0.13 -1.22
N LYS A 64 18.56 0.32 -2.26
CA LYS A 64 19.34 -0.57 -3.15
C LYS A 64 20.74 -0.87 -2.64
N ASP A 65 21.23 -0.15 -1.64
CA ASP A 65 22.56 -0.37 -1.09
C ASP A 65 22.54 -1.56 -0.12
N PRO A 66 23.17 -2.70 -0.46
CA PRO A 66 23.19 -3.87 0.40
C PRO A 66 23.98 -3.65 1.70
N ASN A 67 24.81 -2.60 1.77
CA ASN A 67 25.58 -2.28 2.97
C ASN A 67 24.81 -1.40 3.96
N THR A 68 23.68 -0.84 3.53
CA THR A 68 22.82 -0.04 4.40
C THR A 68 21.76 -0.95 5.02
N LYS A 69 21.92 -1.31 6.29
CA LYS A 69 20.88 -2.04 7.04
C LYS A 69 19.71 -1.08 7.28
N LEU A 70 18.57 -1.36 6.66
CA LEU A 70 17.30 -0.71 7.01
C LEU A 70 16.84 -1.25 8.36
N LEU A 71 16.36 -0.35 9.22
CA LEU A 71 15.82 -0.72 10.53
C LEU A 71 14.55 -1.56 10.33
N ASP A 72 14.46 -2.64 11.10
CA ASP A 72 13.21 -3.37 11.27
C ASP A 72 12.35 -2.71 12.38
N LEU A 73 11.20 -3.30 12.68
CA LEU A 73 10.26 -2.74 13.66
C LEU A 73 10.84 -2.71 15.08
N ASP A 74 11.67 -3.70 15.43
CA ASP A 74 12.27 -3.79 16.75
C ASP A 74 13.36 -2.73 16.91
N ASP A 75 14.19 -2.56 15.87
CA ASP A 75 15.18 -1.48 15.78
C ASP A 75 14.52 -0.10 15.92
N ILE A 76 13.38 0.13 15.25
CA ILE A 76 12.64 1.41 15.30
C ILE A 76 12.09 1.67 16.71
N GLU A 77 11.46 0.69 17.37
CA GLU A 77 10.91 0.89 18.71
C GLU A 77 12.01 1.17 19.74
N ALA A 78 13.17 0.50 19.60
CA ALA A 78 14.33 0.76 20.46
C ALA A 78 14.83 2.21 20.33
N GLU A 79 14.94 2.75 19.11
CA GLU A 79 15.30 4.16 18.90
C GLU A 79 14.25 5.12 19.49
N LEU A 80 12.96 4.81 19.31
CA LEU A 80 11.86 5.62 19.86
C LEU A 80 11.90 5.66 21.39
N ASP A 81 12.17 4.54 22.03
CA ASP A 81 12.30 4.46 23.49
C ASP A 81 13.51 5.24 24.01
N GLU A 82 14.63 5.22 23.27
CA GLU A 82 15.80 6.04 23.58
C GLU A 82 15.47 7.54 23.50
N ILE A 83 14.75 7.96 22.46
CA ILE A 83 14.30 9.36 22.29
C ILE A 83 13.35 9.77 23.43
N ARG A 84 12.37 8.92 23.77
CA ARG A 84 11.44 9.18 24.90
C ARG A 84 12.19 9.32 26.22
N SER A 85 13.21 8.49 26.43
CA SER A 85 14.01 8.49 27.66
C SER A 85 14.89 9.72 27.79
N LYS A 86 15.41 10.26 26.68
CA LYS A 86 16.24 11.48 26.64
C LYS A 86 15.47 12.78 26.88
N ASN A 87 14.16 12.79 26.62
CA ASN A 87 13.30 13.96 26.80
C ASN A 87 12.63 14.04 28.18
N LYS A 88 13.05 13.19 29.12
CA LYS A 88 12.56 13.11 30.50
C LYS A 88 13.60 13.64 31.47
#